data_AF-A0A1F3BXM4-F1
#
_entry.id   AF-A0A1F3BXM4-F1
#
_cell.length_a   1.000
_cell.length_b   1.000
_cell.length_c   1.000
_cell.angle_alpha   90.00
_cell.angle_beta   90.00
_cell.angle_gamma   90.00
#
_symmetry.space_group_name_H-M   'P 1'
#
loop_
_entity.id
_entity.type
_entity.pdbx_description
1 polymer ?
#
loop_
_entity_poly.entity_id
_entity_poly.type
_entity_poly.pdbx_seq_one_letter_code
_entity_poly.pdbx_strand_id
1 'polypeptide(L)'
;MEKTDHDLLRHPLSLAGAALATVSGVLVTALVSASFLGFFEGSPYLGVVAYIVLPSMLVMGLVLVPLGMSLQRRRRGRLAAAGKTEPPLPTIDLNRPRVRMFVLVFLGLTTVNVLILVAASHRGIEVMDSTAFCGSCHSVMDPETTAHSRSPHARVRCVECHIGPGTSWFVKSKLSGSWQLVSVIFGLYPRPIPTPVQNLRPARETCEQCHWPTKFVGDRLKVLTHHSDDAENTPLKTIFLLHVGGAQGTRARGIHWHVDPGVHIRYLSDAKREKIGTVELTAPDGVRRSYAVKGESVPGGRWREMDCVDCHNRPTHVFHGPEDEVDAAIERGGIDRALPFVRREAVKALRVSYSSADAARAGLRAHLSDFYAKEDPARAGERRGALEKAAQELGTIWERNVWPGMKIGWGTYPTFLGHEAAPGCFRCHDGDHATQDGRTISGDCDLCHQLLAQDEKAPPILKQLAP
;
A
#
# COMPACT_ATOMS: atom_id res chain seq x y z
N MET A 1 -37.98 -20.20 53.81
CA MET A 1 -38.42 -19.50 52.58
C MET A 1 -37.20 -19.36 51.68
N GLU A 2 -37.08 -20.29 50.74
CA GLU A 2 -35.94 -20.51 49.86
C GLU A 2 -35.79 -19.29 48.93
N LYS A 3 -34.88 -18.37 49.28
CA LYS A 3 -34.54 -17.22 48.43
C LYS A 3 -33.68 -17.73 47.28
N THR A 4 -34.33 -18.28 46.26
CA THR A 4 -33.70 -18.70 45.00
C THR A 4 -32.88 -17.56 44.38
N ASP A 5 -31.70 -17.89 43.84
CA ASP A 5 -30.76 -16.97 43.18
C ASP A 5 -31.38 -16.09 42.07
N HIS A 6 -32.56 -16.46 41.55
CA HIS A 6 -33.35 -15.68 40.60
C HIS A 6 -33.65 -14.24 41.04
N ASP A 7 -33.61 -13.98 42.34
CA ASP A 7 -33.96 -12.70 42.94
C ASP A 7 -32.83 -11.64 42.80
N LEU A 8 -31.61 -12.06 42.45
CA LEU A 8 -30.45 -11.19 42.24
C LEU A 8 -30.39 -10.56 40.84
N LEU A 9 -31.14 -11.09 39.87
CA LEU A 9 -31.25 -10.55 38.52
C LEU A 9 -32.16 -9.32 38.43
N ARG A 10 -32.83 -8.94 39.53
CA ARG A 10 -33.78 -7.80 39.57
C ARG A 10 -33.14 -6.43 39.45
N HIS A 11 -31.81 -6.32 39.48
CA HIS A 11 -31.15 -5.04 39.25
C HIS A 11 -31.34 -4.61 37.79
N PRO A 12 -31.70 -3.35 37.50
CA PRO A 12 -31.89 -2.86 36.13
C PRO A 12 -30.69 -3.13 35.23
N LEU A 13 -29.48 -3.07 35.80
CA LEU A 13 -28.23 -3.37 35.11
C LEU A 13 -28.12 -4.85 34.69
N SER A 14 -28.58 -5.78 35.54
CA SER A 14 -28.60 -7.22 35.22
C SER A 14 -29.63 -7.53 34.14
N LEU A 15 -30.81 -6.90 34.20
CA LEU A 15 -31.86 -7.05 33.19
C LEU A 15 -31.42 -6.48 31.84
N ALA A 16 -30.82 -5.29 31.84
CA ALA A 16 -30.26 -4.68 30.63
C ALA A 16 -29.12 -5.55 30.05
N GLY A 17 -28.24 -6.07 30.90
CA GLY A 17 -27.17 -6.99 30.50
C GLY A 17 -27.70 -8.28 29.89
N ALA A 18 -28.72 -8.90 30.50
CA ALA A 18 -29.35 -10.11 29.99
C ALA A 18 -30.07 -9.88 28.65
N ALA A 19 -30.80 -8.78 28.51
CA ALA A 19 -31.43 -8.39 27.24
C ALA A 19 -30.38 -8.16 26.14
N LEU A 20 -29.32 -7.41 26.45
CA LEU A 20 -28.22 -7.13 25.52
C LEU A 20 -27.52 -8.42 25.07
N ALA A 21 -27.20 -9.32 26.01
CA ALA A 21 -26.56 -10.60 25.72
C ALA A 21 -27.46 -11.50 24.85
N THR A 22 -28.76 -11.57 25.16
CA THR A 22 -29.70 -12.43 24.43
C THR A 22 -29.91 -11.92 23.00
N VAL A 23 -30.19 -10.62 22.83
CA VAL A 23 -30.40 -10.00 21.51
C VAL A 23 -29.12 -10.10 20.67
N SER A 24 -27.96 -9.77 21.25
CA SER A 24 -26.69 -9.87 20.53
C SER A 24 -26.36 -11.32 20.17
N GLY A 25 -26.58 -12.28 21.08
CA GLY A 25 -26.33 -13.70 20.83
C GLY A 25 -27.19 -14.26 19.70
N VAL A 26 -28.49 -13.93 19.69
CA VAL A 26 -29.40 -14.33 18.60
C VAL A 26 -28.97 -13.70 17.27
N LEU A 27 -28.65 -12.41 17.25
CA LEU A 27 -28.22 -11.71 16.03
C LEU A 27 -26.88 -12.23 15.50
N VAL A 28 -25.90 -12.49 16.37
CA VAL A 28 -24.62 -13.13 15.97
C VAL A 28 -24.89 -14.48 15.35
N THR A 29 -25.70 -15.32 16.02
CA THR A 29 -26.00 -16.68 15.53
C THR A 29 -26.70 -16.62 14.17
N ALA A 30 -27.69 -15.74 14.01
CA ALA A 30 -28.40 -15.56 12.75
C ALA A 30 -27.49 -15.06 11.61
N LEU A 31 -26.68 -14.03 11.86
CA LEU A 31 -25.78 -13.47 10.84
C LEU A 31 -24.66 -14.42 10.45
N VAL A 32 -24.08 -15.13 11.42
CA VAL A 32 -23.05 -16.15 11.16
C VAL A 32 -23.67 -17.30 10.35
N SER A 33 -24.86 -17.76 10.71
CA SER A 33 -25.56 -18.82 9.96
C SER A 33 -25.87 -18.39 8.53
N ALA A 34 -26.37 -17.18 8.33
CA ALA A 34 -26.65 -16.64 7.00
C ALA A 34 -25.37 -16.39 6.18
N SER A 35 -24.24 -16.07 6.83
CA SER A 35 -22.92 -16.01 6.20
C SER A 35 -22.47 -17.37 5.67
N PHE A 36 -22.63 -18.44 6.47
CA PHE A 36 -22.34 -19.82 6.02
C PHE A 36 -23.22 -20.29 4.86
N LEU A 37 -24.42 -19.71 4.71
CA LEU A 37 -25.35 -20.00 3.62
C LEU A 37 -25.10 -19.13 2.37
N GLY A 38 -24.08 -18.27 2.36
CA GLY A 38 -23.68 -17.49 1.17
C GLY A 38 -24.51 -16.22 0.91
N PHE A 39 -25.35 -15.77 1.85
CA PHE A 39 -26.25 -14.63 1.62
C PHE A 39 -25.56 -13.25 1.58
N PHE A 40 -24.29 -13.14 1.98
CA PHE A 40 -23.63 -11.84 2.24
C PHE A 40 -22.25 -11.65 1.60
N GLU A 41 -21.98 -12.31 0.48
CA GLU A 41 -20.73 -12.08 -0.27
C GLU A 41 -20.67 -10.61 -0.77
N GLY A 42 -19.67 -9.85 -0.32
CA GLY A 42 -19.31 -8.56 -0.92
C GLY A 42 -19.49 -7.29 -0.07
N SER A 43 -20.06 -7.35 1.15
CA SER A 43 -20.18 -6.15 2.02
C SER A 43 -19.08 -6.11 3.10
N PRO A 44 -18.07 -5.22 3.00
CA PRO A 44 -16.94 -5.16 3.94
C PRO A 44 -17.35 -4.84 5.38
N TYR A 45 -18.47 -4.12 5.54
CA TYR A 45 -18.92 -3.61 6.85
C TYR A 45 -19.82 -4.59 7.60
N LEU A 46 -20.50 -5.48 6.89
CA LEU A 46 -21.40 -6.46 7.48
C LEU A 46 -20.65 -7.42 8.39
N GLY A 47 -19.43 -7.80 7.98
CA GLY A 47 -18.57 -8.59 8.82
C GLY A 47 -18.10 -7.83 10.08
N VAL A 48 -17.83 -6.52 10.02
CA VAL A 48 -17.42 -5.75 11.22
C VAL A 48 -18.52 -5.80 12.27
N VAL A 49 -19.78 -5.67 11.84
CA VAL A 49 -20.94 -5.78 12.71
C VAL A 49 -21.07 -7.21 13.27
N ALA A 50 -21.00 -8.23 12.40
CA ALA A 50 -21.22 -9.62 12.77
C ALA A 50 -20.11 -10.21 13.66
N TYR A 51 -18.85 -9.84 13.42
CA TYR A 51 -17.69 -10.47 14.07
C TYR A 51 -17.02 -9.60 15.14
N ILE A 52 -17.35 -8.31 15.25
CA ILE A 52 -16.77 -7.42 16.28
C ILE A 52 -17.85 -6.78 17.13
N VAL A 53 -18.74 -5.99 16.54
CA VAL A 53 -19.69 -5.16 17.30
C VAL A 53 -20.63 -6.04 18.12
N LEU A 54 -21.33 -6.98 17.47
CA LEU A 54 -22.30 -7.83 18.16
C LEU A 54 -21.64 -8.78 19.18
N PRO A 55 -20.49 -9.43 18.90
CA PRO A 55 -19.77 -10.18 19.93
C PRO A 55 -19.30 -9.30 21.11
N SER A 56 -18.86 -8.07 20.86
CA SER A 56 -18.47 -7.13 21.93
C SER A 56 -19.67 -6.75 22.80
N MET A 57 -20.84 -6.50 22.19
CA MET A 57 -22.10 -6.26 22.91
C MET A 57 -22.56 -7.49 23.71
N LEU A 58 -22.38 -8.70 23.17
CA LEU A 58 -22.65 -9.95 23.88
C LEU A 58 -21.77 -10.06 25.14
N VAL A 59 -20.45 -9.89 25.00
CA VAL A 59 -19.50 -9.95 26.13
C VAL A 59 -19.82 -8.86 27.16
N MET A 60 -20.09 -7.62 26.71
CA MET A 60 -20.52 -6.54 27.58
C MET A 60 -21.78 -6.91 28.35
N GLY A 61 -22.79 -7.47 27.69
CA GLY A 61 -24.03 -7.95 28.32
C GLY A 61 -23.75 -9.01 29.39
N LEU A 62 -22.89 -9.99 29.07
CA LEU A 62 -22.46 -11.04 30.00
C LEU A 62 -21.67 -10.51 31.20
N VAL A 63 -20.93 -9.40 31.07
CA VAL A 63 -20.24 -8.72 32.18
C VAL A 63 -21.19 -7.88 33.03
N LEU A 64 -22.19 -7.24 32.41
CA LEU A 64 -23.18 -6.42 33.11
C LEU A 64 -24.09 -7.26 34.03
N VAL A 65 -24.36 -8.52 33.69
CA VAL A 65 -25.16 -9.45 34.52
C VAL A 65 -24.55 -9.67 35.92
N PRO A 66 -23.32 -10.19 36.08
CA PRO A 66 -22.70 -10.40 37.39
C PRO A 66 -22.40 -9.07 38.11
N LEU A 67 -22.08 -7.99 37.38
CA LEU A 67 -21.91 -6.66 37.96
C LEU A 67 -23.22 -6.16 38.59
N GLY A 68 -24.34 -6.30 37.88
CA GLY A 68 -25.65 -5.96 38.39
C GLY A 68 -26.08 -6.84 39.56
N MET A 69 -25.75 -8.14 39.55
CA MET A 69 -25.99 -9.04 40.68
C MET A 69 -25.16 -8.63 41.91
N SER A 70 -23.90 -8.23 41.74
CA SER A 70 -23.04 -7.74 42.83
C SER A 70 -23.57 -6.44 43.44
N LEU A 71 -24.01 -5.50 42.60
CA LEU A 71 -24.66 -4.27 43.03
C LEU A 71 -25.99 -4.55 43.75
N GLN A 72 -26.78 -5.52 43.28
CA GLN A 72 -28.01 -5.96 43.97
C GLN A 72 -27.68 -6.55 45.34
N ARG A 73 -26.66 -7.39 45.45
CA ARG A 73 -26.20 -7.96 46.73
C ARG A 73 -25.79 -6.86 47.71
N ARG A 74 -25.01 -5.86 47.26
CA ARG A 74 -24.61 -4.70 48.08
C ARG A 74 -25.80 -3.84 48.50
N ARG A 75 -26.73 -3.58 47.59
CA ARG A 75 -27.95 -2.79 47.84
C ARG A 75 -28.87 -3.50 48.83
N ARG A 76 -29.05 -4.82 48.70
CA ARG A 76 -29.77 -5.67 49.65
C ARG A 76 -29.16 -5.61 51.04
N GLY A 77 -27.84 -5.74 51.14
CA GLY A 77 -27.14 -5.63 52.43
C GLY A 77 -27.39 -4.29 53.12
N ARG A 78 -27.36 -3.18 52.37
CA ARG A 78 -27.69 -1.85 52.90
C ARG A 78 -29.16 -1.68 53.29
N LEU A 79 -30.09 -2.19 52.48
CA LEU A 79 -31.53 -2.11 52.76
C LEU A 79 -31.92 -2.96 53.97
N ALA A 80 -31.35 -4.16 54.10
CA ALA A 80 -31.53 -5.04 55.26
C ALA A 80 -30.97 -4.40 56.54
N ALA A 81 -29.78 -3.78 56.48
CA ALA A 81 -29.20 -3.04 57.59
C ALA A 81 -30.05 -1.81 57.99
N ALA A 82 -30.81 -1.23 57.06
CA ALA A 82 -31.70 -0.10 57.29
C ALA A 82 -33.16 -0.50 57.60
N GLY A 83 -33.47 -1.81 57.73
CA GLY A 83 -34.83 -2.31 57.99
C GLY A 83 -35.84 -2.06 56.87
N LYS A 84 -35.39 -1.78 55.64
CA LYS A 84 -36.25 -1.45 54.49
C LYS A 84 -36.43 -2.66 53.58
N THR A 85 -37.65 -2.87 53.09
CA THR A 85 -37.98 -3.89 52.09
C THR A 85 -37.56 -3.44 50.69
N GLU A 86 -37.35 -4.41 49.79
CA GLU A 86 -37.04 -4.08 48.40
C GLU A 86 -38.27 -3.52 47.67
N PRO A 87 -38.14 -2.38 46.97
CA PRO A 87 -39.22 -1.87 46.14
C PRO A 87 -39.48 -2.81 44.96
N PRO A 88 -40.76 -2.98 44.55
CA PRO A 88 -41.11 -3.77 43.36
C PRO A 88 -40.57 -3.13 42.08
N LEU A 89 -40.44 -3.93 41.02
CA LEU A 89 -40.08 -3.43 39.69
C LEU A 89 -41.19 -2.51 39.14
N PRO A 90 -40.84 -1.47 38.35
CA PRO A 90 -41.83 -0.60 37.73
C PRO A 90 -42.72 -1.39 36.75
N THR A 91 -44.03 -1.18 36.81
CA THR A 91 -45.00 -1.81 35.90
C THR A 91 -45.16 -0.98 34.62
N ILE A 92 -44.94 -1.60 33.46
CA ILE A 92 -45.16 -0.96 32.15
C ILE A 92 -46.58 -1.30 31.70
N ASP A 93 -47.51 -0.37 31.88
CA ASP A 93 -48.91 -0.51 31.47
C ASP A 93 -49.17 0.27 30.16
N LEU A 94 -49.17 -0.44 29.03
CA LEU A 94 -49.38 0.14 27.69
C LEU A 94 -50.82 0.64 27.45
N ASN A 95 -51.77 0.28 28.32
CA ASN A 95 -53.14 0.82 28.24
C ASN A 95 -53.20 2.30 28.64
N ARG A 96 -52.18 2.80 29.35
CA ARG A 96 -52.10 4.22 29.72
C ARG A 96 -51.57 5.04 28.54
N PRO A 97 -52.30 6.06 28.05
CA PRO A 97 -51.88 6.87 26.91
C PRO A 97 -50.50 7.52 27.08
N ARG A 98 -50.16 7.93 28.31
CA ARG A 98 -48.85 8.52 28.65
C ARG A 98 -47.69 7.53 28.47
N VAL A 99 -47.87 6.28 28.90
CA VAL A 99 -46.85 5.23 28.78
C VAL A 99 -46.68 4.86 27.31
N ARG A 100 -47.79 4.71 26.56
CA ARG A 100 -47.75 4.46 25.11
C ARG A 100 -47.00 5.56 24.36
N MET A 101 -47.28 6.82 24.66
CA MET A 101 -46.58 7.94 24.01
C MET A 101 -45.10 7.96 24.39
N PHE A 102 -44.74 7.72 25.65
CA PHE A 102 -43.35 7.64 26.07
C PHE A 102 -42.59 6.53 25.33
N VAL A 103 -43.17 5.33 25.23
CA VAL A 103 -42.57 4.20 24.50
C VAL A 103 -42.40 4.53 23.02
N LEU A 104 -43.42 5.10 22.36
CA LEU A 104 -43.35 5.48 20.95
C LEU A 104 -42.30 6.58 20.70
N VAL A 105 -42.22 7.61 21.55
CA VAL A 105 -41.18 8.65 21.46
C VAL A 105 -39.80 8.05 21.70
N PHE A 106 -39.64 7.21 22.73
CA PHE A 106 -38.37 6.56 23.03
C PHE A 106 -37.89 5.68 21.87
N LEU A 107 -38.77 4.86 21.28
CA LEU A 107 -38.46 4.03 20.11
C LEU A 107 -38.16 4.90 18.87
N GLY A 108 -38.92 5.96 18.65
CA GLY A 108 -38.69 6.92 17.57
C GLY A 108 -37.33 7.60 17.68
N LEU A 109 -37.01 8.17 18.84
CA LEU A 109 -35.71 8.81 19.11
C LEU A 109 -34.56 7.81 19.05
N THR A 110 -34.74 6.60 19.57
CA THR A 110 -33.72 5.54 19.47
C THR A 110 -33.45 5.18 18.02
N THR A 111 -34.49 5.02 17.20
CA THR A 111 -34.36 4.73 15.77
C THR A 111 -33.60 5.86 15.07
N VAL A 112 -33.98 7.12 15.32
CA VAL A 112 -33.28 8.29 14.77
C VAL A 112 -31.81 8.32 15.20
N ASN A 113 -31.50 8.10 16.49
CA ASN A 113 -30.12 8.06 16.98
C ASN A 113 -29.31 6.93 16.35
N VAL A 114 -29.89 5.74 16.17
CA VAL A 114 -29.23 4.62 15.49
C VAL A 114 -28.94 4.99 14.04
N LEU A 115 -29.90 5.59 13.32
CA LEU A 115 -29.68 6.03 11.94
C LEU A 115 -28.58 7.09 11.84
N ILE A 116 -28.56 8.06 12.76
CA ILE A 116 -27.50 9.07 12.85
C ILE A 116 -26.15 8.42 13.10
N LEU A 117 -26.05 7.49 14.06
CA LEU A 117 -24.80 6.80 14.38
C LEU A 117 -24.30 5.94 13.22
N VAL A 118 -25.18 5.23 12.53
CA VAL A 118 -24.83 4.43 11.34
C VAL A 118 -24.34 5.34 10.22
N ALA A 119 -25.07 6.42 9.91
CA ALA A 119 -24.67 7.37 8.87
C ALA A 119 -23.33 8.06 9.20
N ALA A 120 -23.16 8.51 10.45
CA ALA A 120 -21.93 9.13 10.91
C ALA A 120 -20.75 8.16 10.90
N SER A 121 -20.95 6.91 11.32
CA SER A 121 -19.92 5.87 11.30
C SER A 121 -19.52 5.51 9.87
N HIS A 122 -20.49 5.34 8.97
CA HIS A 122 -20.23 5.10 7.55
C HIS A 122 -19.40 6.22 6.95
N ARG A 123 -19.81 7.48 7.17
CA ARG A 123 -19.09 8.63 6.67
C ARG A 123 -17.69 8.76 7.28
N GLY A 124 -17.55 8.47 8.57
CA GLY A 124 -16.26 8.44 9.25
C GLY A 124 -15.30 7.43 8.63
N ILE A 125 -15.79 6.24 8.29
CA ILE A 125 -14.96 5.21 7.63
C ILE A 125 -14.56 5.64 6.22
N GLU A 126 -15.49 6.13 5.40
CA GLU A 126 -15.16 6.64 4.07
C GLU A 126 -14.07 7.71 4.09
N VAL A 127 -14.11 8.61 5.07
CA VAL A 127 -13.07 9.64 5.25
C VAL A 127 -11.75 8.98 5.63
N MET A 128 -11.73 8.08 6.60
CA MET A 128 -10.52 7.38 7.04
C MET A 128 -9.90 6.49 5.95
N ASP A 129 -10.69 6.06 4.98
CA ASP A 129 -10.26 5.21 3.86
C ASP A 129 -9.90 6.03 2.60
N SER A 130 -9.94 7.36 2.69
CA SER A 130 -9.56 8.26 1.61
C SER A 130 -8.05 8.46 1.50
N THR A 131 -7.57 8.72 0.29
CA THR A 131 -6.16 9.09 0.05
C THR A 131 -5.78 10.37 0.79
N ALA A 132 -6.70 11.33 0.90
CA ALA A 132 -6.51 12.57 1.64
C ALA A 132 -6.26 12.33 3.13
N PHE A 133 -7.00 11.39 3.75
CA PHE A 133 -6.76 11.03 5.15
C PHE A 133 -5.40 10.35 5.32
N CYS A 134 -5.04 9.39 4.46
CA CYS A 134 -3.72 8.74 4.52
C CYS A 134 -2.56 9.74 4.31
N GLY A 135 -2.73 10.73 3.42
CA GLY A 135 -1.75 11.78 3.18
C GLY A 135 -1.73 12.90 4.21
N SER A 136 -2.69 12.94 5.16
CA SER A 136 -2.76 14.03 6.17
C SER A 136 -1.56 14.04 7.12
N CYS A 137 -0.86 12.91 7.28
CA CYS A 137 0.36 12.83 8.08
C CYS A 137 1.58 13.31 7.28
N HIS A 138 1.63 14.62 7.04
CA HIS A 138 2.61 15.29 6.18
C HIS A 138 4.06 14.80 6.34
N SER A 139 4.63 14.81 7.55
CA SER A 139 6.06 14.50 7.72
C SER A 139 6.50 13.08 7.28
N VAL A 140 5.65 12.07 7.42
CA VAL A 140 5.98 10.66 7.14
C VAL A 140 5.39 10.19 5.82
N MET A 141 4.20 10.69 5.48
CA MET A 141 3.43 10.24 4.31
C MET A 141 3.62 11.12 3.08
N ASP A 142 4.23 12.31 3.19
CA ASP A 142 4.53 13.16 2.02
C ASP A 142 5.29 12.39 0.92
N PRO A 143 6.39 11.65 1.21
CA PRO A 143 7.12 10.92 0.16
C PRO A 143 6.24 9.92 -0.60
N GLU A 144 5.48 9.12 0.14
CA GLU A 144 4.68 8.05 -0.44
C GLU A 144 3.43 8.60 -1.16
N THR A 145 2.84 9.69 -0.66
CA THR A 145 1.68 10.36 -1.28
C THR A 145 2.07 11.09 -2.55
N THR A 146 3.21 11.80 -2.53
CA THR A 146 3.76 12.46 -3.72
C THR A 146 4.07 11.44 -4.80
N ALA A 147 4.73 10.33 -4.46
CA ALA A 147 5.02 9.25 -5.40
C ALA A 147 3.74 8.58 -5.93
N HIS A 148 2.75 8.31 -5.07
CA HIS A 148 1.45 7.73 -5.45
C HIS A 148 0.72 8.59 -6.49
N SER A 149 0.64 9.90 -6.27
CA SER A 149 -0.08 10.83 -7.14
C SER A 149 0.46 10.91 -8.57
N ARG A 150 1.71 10.51 -8.78
CA ARG A 150 2.41 10.49 -10.07
C ARG A 150 2.46 9.10 -10.72
N SER A 151 1.88 8.09 -10.08
CA SER A 151 1.98 6.71 -10.52
C SER A 151 0.83 6.29 -11.45
N PRO A 152 0.94 5.15 -12.15
CA PRO A 152 -0.18 4.54 -12.87
C PRO A 152 -1.39 4.22 -11.99
N HIS A 153 -1.21 4.19 -10.66
CA HIS A 153 -2.23 3.90 -9.66
C HIS A 153 -2.72 5.14 -8.90
N ALA A 154 -2.44 6.36 -9.38
CA ALA A 154 -2.83 7.61 -8.72
C ALA A 154 -4.34 7.75 -8.42
N ARG A 155 -5.19 6.99 -9.14
CA ARG A 155 -6.65 6.95 -8.94
C ARG A 155 -7.15 5.76 -8.11
N VAL A 156 -6.26 4.87 -7.70
CA VAL A 156 -6.55 3.74 -6.81
C VAL A 156 -6.32 4.19 -5.37
N ARG A 157 -7.29 3.97 -4.48
CA ARG A 157 -7.17 4.41 -3.08
C ARG A 157 -6.14 3.56 -2.34
N CYS A 158 -5.43 4.18 -1.38
CA CYS A 158 -4.44 3.48 -0.54
C CYS A 158 -5.00 2.19 0.08
N VAL A 159 -6.26 2.23 0.53
CA VAL A 159 -6.92 1.10 1.21
C VAL A 159 -7.16 -0.11 0.32
N GLU A 160 -7.22 0.06 -1.01
CA GLU A 160 -7.45 -1.05 -1.95
C GLU A 160 -6.23 -1.98 -2.01
N CYS A 161 -5.03 -1.44 -1.74
CA CYS A 161 -3.79 -2.23 -1.62
C CYS A 161 -3.42 -2.54 -0.17
N HIS A 162 -3.50 -1.56 0.74
CA HIS A 162 -2.94 -1.67 2.10
C HIS A 162 -3.88 -2.24 3.16
N ILE A 163 -5.21 -2.15 2.97
CA ILE A 163 -6.19 -2.63 3.97
C ILE A 163 -6.99 -3.81 3.41
N GLY A 164 -7.51 -3.68 2.19
CA GLY A 164 -8.30 -4.71 1.53
C GLY A 164 -9.74 -4.89 2.04
N PRO A 165 -10.60 -5.57 1.26
CA PRO A 165 -11.92 -5.96 1.73
C PRO A 165 -11.83 -7.10 2.77
N GLY A 166 -12.81 -7.16 3.68
CA GLY A 166 -12.95 -8.25 4.65
C GLY A 166 -12.53 -7.90 6.08
N THR A 167 -13.09 -8.61 7.05
CA THR A 167 -13.01 -8.28 8.48
C THR A 167 -11.66 -8.54 9.13
N SER A 168 -11.00 -9.65 8.78
CA SER A 168 -9.71 -10.01 9.36
C SER A 168 -8.66 -8.95 9.05
N TRP A 169 -8.60 -8.51 7.80
CA TRP A 169 -7.70 -7.45 7.37
C TRP A 169 -8.13 -6.07 7.85
N PHE A 170 -9.43 -5.78 7.92
CA PHE A 170 -9.92 -4.54 8.54
C PHE A 170 -9.46 -4.42 9.99
N VAL A 171 -9.63 -5.46 10.82
CA VAL A 171 -9.19 -5.46 12.23
C VAL A 171 -7.69 -5.34 12.33
N LYS A 172 -6.95 -6.17 11.59
CA LYS A 172 -5.48 -6.14 11.59
C LYS A 172 -4.96 -4.76 11.21
N SER A 173 -5.55 -4.15 10.18
CA SER A 173 -5.18 -2.83 9.69
C SER A 173 -5.52 -1.71 10.66
N LYS A 174 -6.66 -1.79 11.37
CA LYS A 174 -7.01 -0.78 12.39
C LYS A 174 -6.14 -0.90 13.64
N LEU A 175 -5.81 -2.11 14.10
CA LEU A 175 -4.85 -2.32 15.20
C LEU A 175 -3.45 -1.83 14.81
N SER A 176 -2.97 -2.19 13.61
CA SER A 176 -1.69 -1.67 13.12
C SER A 176 -1.73 -0.16 12.91
N GLY A 177 -2.86 0.38 12.45
CA GLY A 177 -3.07 1.81 12.26
C GLY A 177 -3.01 2.60 13.57
N SER A 178 -3.59 2.06 14.65
CA SER A 178 -3.44 2.63 15.99
C SER A 178 -1.98 2.66 16.43
N TRP A 179 -1.22 1.59 16.17
CA TRP A 179 0.22 1.58 16.45
C TRP A 179 1.01 2.55 15.55
N GLN A 180 0.63 2.72 14.29
CA GLN A 180 1.23 3.71 13.39
C GLN A 180 1.01 5.12 13.91
N LEU A 181 -0.20 5.45 14.39
CA LEU A 181 -0.48 6.74 15.02
C LEU A 181 0.40 6.98 16.24
N VAL A 182 0.51 5.99 17.14
CA VAL A 182 1.44 6.04 18.30
C VAL A 182 2.87 6.24 17.82
N SER A 183 3.30 5.50 16.78
CA SER A 183 4.66 5.59 16.24
C SER A 183 4.94 6.98 15.68
N VAL A 184 3.99 7.60 14.99
CA VAL A 184 4.14 8.96 14.46
C VAL A 184 4.21 9.99 15.59
N ILE A 185 3.32 9.89 16.60
CA ILE A 185 3.28 10.81 17.75
C ILE A 185 4.58 10.76 18.56
N PHE A 186 5.11 9.57 18.81
CA PHE A 186 6.31 9.38 19.63
C PHE A 186 7.62 9.23 18.82
N GLY A 187 7.57 9.36 17.49
CA GLY A 187 8.76 9.22 16.64
C GLY A 187 9.36 7.80 16.59
N LEU A 188 8.57 6.76 16.84
CA LEU A 188 9.01 5.36 16.96
C LEU A 188 9.03 4.65 15.59
N TYR A 189 9.65 5.25 14.58
CA TYR A 189 9.75 4.66 13.24
C TYR A 189 11.14 4.88 12.62
N PRO A 190 11.60 3.92 11.79
CA PRO A 190 12.85 4.06 11.05
C PRO A 190 12.75 5.12 9.95
N ARG A 191 13.90 5.72 9.62
CA ARG A 191 14.06 6.70 8.53
C ARG A 191 15.27 6.27 7.68
N PRO A 192 15.12 5.93 6.39
CA PRO A 192 13.86 5.79 5.64
C PRO A 192 13.01 4.61 6.13
N ILE A 193 11.76 4.53 5.66
CA ILE A 193 10.87 3.40 5.95
C ILE A 193 11.43 2.16 5.22
N PRO A 194 11.69 1.04 5.91
CA PRO A 194 12.31 -0.11 5.30
C PRO A 194 11.41 -0.73 4.23
N THR A 195 12.03 -1.13 3.13
CA THR A 195 11.41 -1.94 2.09
C THR A 195 12.09 -3.32 2.05
N PRO A 196 11.35 -4.38 1.70
CA PRO A 196 9.93 -4.40 1.30
C PRO A 196 8.96 -4.33 2.50
N VAL A 197 7.72 -3.89 2.23
CA VAL A 197 6.66 -3.84 3.25
C VAL A 197 6.30 -5.27 3.68
N GLN A 198 6.54 -5.59 4.95
CA GLN A 198 6.39 -6.94 5.48
C GLN A 198 4.93 -7.37 5.71
N ASN A 199 4.02 -6.40 5.86
CA ASN A 199 2.61 -6.63 6.16
C ASN A 199 1.69 -6.32 4.97
N LEU A 200 2.22 -6.25 3.75
CA LEU A 200 1.39 -6.12 2.57
C LEU A 200 0.60 -7.41 2.36
N ARG A 201 -0.65 -7.27 1.91
CA ARG A 201 -1.52 -8.40 1.60
C ARG A 201 -0.96 -9.19 0.41
N PRO A 202 -1.26 -10.50 0.31
CA PRO A 202 -0.83 -11.30 -0.84
C PRO A 202 -1.29 -10.70 -2.17
N ALA A 203 -0.48 -10.85 -3.22
CA ALA A 203 -0.78 -10.33 -4.55
C ALA A 203 -2.13 -10.82 -5.11
N ARG A 204 -2.51 -12.07 -4.80
CA ARG A 204 -3.82 -12.67 -5.14
C ARG A 204 -5.02 -11.88 -4.64
N GLU A 205 -4.91 -11.27 -3.45
CA GLU A 205 -6.00 -10.51 -2.85
C GLU A 205 -5.90 -8.99 -3.11
N THR A 206 -4.87 -8.55 -3.82
CA THR A 206 -4.58 -7.12 -4.11
C THR A 206 -4.40 -6.89 -5.60
N CYS A 207 -3.22 -7.24 -6.13
CA CYS A 207 -2.86 -7.07 -7.53
C CYS A 207 -3.83 -7.79 -8.47
N GLU A 208 -4.14 -9.05 -8.17
CA GLU A 208 -4.92 -9.92 -9.07
C GLU A 208 -6.41 -9.59 -9.16
N GLN A 209 -6.89 -8.71 -8.28
CA GLN A 209 -8.26 -8.17 -8.36
C GLN A 209 -8.43 -7.25 -9.58
N CYS A 210 -7.32 -6.69 -10.10
CA CYS A 210 -7.29 -5.83 -11.27
C CYS A 210 -6.39 -6.37 -12.40
N HIS A 211 -5.36 -7.16 -12.08
CA HIS A 211 -4.36 -7.69 -13.01
C HIS A 211 -4.44 -9.21 -13.10
N TRP A 212 -5.05 -9.76 -14.14
CA TRP A 212 -5.24 -11.20 -14.27
C TRP A 212 -3.97 -11.93 -14.75
N PRO A 213 -3.37 -12.83 -13.94
CA PRO A 213 -2.19 -13.59 -14.36
C PRO A 213 -2.46 -14.52 -15.55
N THR A 214 -3.72 -14.92 -15.72
CA THR A 214 -4.19 -15.79 -16.80
C THR A 214 -4.43 -15.05 -18.12
N LYS A 215 -4.23 -13.73 -18.18
CA LYS A 215 -4.39 -12.95 -19.41
C LYS A 215 -3.05 -12.78 -20.11
N PHE A 216 -2.99 -13.17 -21.38
CA PHE A 216 -1.86 -12.83 -22.24
C PHE A 216 -1.84 -11.33 -22.53
N VAL A 217 -0.76 -10.66 -22.17
CA VAL A 217 -0.54 -9.23 -22.46
C VAL A 217 0.20 -9.03 -23.79
N GLY A 218 1.01 -10.01 -24.20
CA GLY A 218 1.87 -9.94 -25.37
C GLY A 218 3.12 -9.08 -25.14
N ASP A 219 3.86 -8.82 -26.21
CA ASP A 219 5.07 -8.00 -26.17
C ASP A 219 4.71 -6.52 -26.16
N ARG A 220 5.51 -5.72 -25.45
CA ARG A 220 5.33 -4.27 -25.35
C ARG A 220 6.52 -3.55 -25.91
N LEU A 221 6.30 -2.80 -26.98
CA LEU A 221 7.29 -1.85 -27.47
C LEU A 221 7.54 -0.77 -26.42
N LYS A 222 8.81 -0.60 -26.06
CA LYS A 222 9.32 0.48 -25.22
C LYS A 222 10.21 1.37 -26.08
N VAL A 223 9.98 2.67 -25.95
CA VAL A 223 10.82 3.73 -26.54
C VAL A 223 11.25 4.60 -25.39
N LEU A 224 12.53 4.52 -25.04
CA LEU A 224 13.15 5.36 -24.03
C LEU A 224 13.93 6.45 -24.75
N THR A 225 13.68 7.71 -24.40
CA THR A 225 14.47 8.84 -24.87
C THR A 225 15.30 9.33 -23.70
N HIS A 226 16.61 9.37 -23.86
CA HIS A 226 17.51 10.09 -22.96
C HIS A 226 18.25 11.16 -23.76
N HIS A 227 18.80 12.14 -23.08
CA HIS A 227 19.62 13.17 -23.72
C HIS A 227 21.09 12.91 -23.39
N SER A 228 22.03 13.29 -24.24
CA SER A 228 23.45 13.24 -23.90
C SER A 228 23.89 14.47 -23.10
N ASP A 229 25.07 14.37 -22.49
CA ASP A 229 25.70 15.44 -21.70
C ASP A 229 26.48 16.46 -22.57
N ASP A 230 26.18 16.53 -23.86
CA ASP A 230 26.80 17.44 -24.84
C ASP A 230 26.09 18.81 -24.90
N ALA A 231 26.66 19.74 -25.68
CA ALA A 231 26.11 21.09 -25.81
C ALA A 231 24.73 21.08 -26.47
N GLU A 232 24.47 20.14 -27.37
CA GLU A 232 23.17 20.04 -28.06
C GLU A 232 22.11 19.31 -27.23
N ASN A 233 22.51 18.68 -26.12
CA ASN A 233 21.70 17.72 -25.37
C ASN A 233 21.07 16.71 -26.36
N THR A 234 21.91 16.05 -27.16
CA THR A 234 21.45 15.21 -28.27
C THR A 234 20.45 14.16 -27.77
N PRO A 235 19.22 14.10 -28.32
CA PRO A 235 18.25 13.09 -27.96
C PRO A 235 18.67 11.74 -28.56
N LEU A 236 18.84 10.75 -27.71
CA LEU A 236 19.19 9.39 -28.05
C LEU A 236 18.04 8.46 -27.64
N LYS A 237 17.72 7.51 -28.51
CA LYS A 237 16.55 6.63 -28.35
C LYS A 237 17.00 5.17 -28.27
N THR A 238 16.51 4.51 -27.24
CA THR A 238 16.63 3.06 -27.05
C THR A 238 15.26 2.43 -27.18
N ILE A 239 15.16 1.46 -28.09
CA ILE A 239 13.90 0.84 -28.49
C ILE A 239 14.03 -0.66 -28.35
N PHE A 240 13.09 -1.26 -27.64
CA PHE A 240 13.05 -2.71 -27.45
C PHE A 240 11.62 -3.22 -27.31
N LEU A 241 11.41 -4.49 -27.66
CA LEU A 241 10.20 -5.23 -27.32
C LEU A 241 10.41 -5.91 -25.98
N LEU A 242 9.66 -5.50 -24.96
CA LEU A 242 9.63 -6.19 -23.68
C LEU A 242 8.67 -7.39 -23.77
N HIS A 243 9.18 -8.59 -23.52
CA HIS A 243 8.40 -9.82 -23.52
C HIS A 243 7.59 -9.96 -22.24
N VAL A 244 6.55 -9.12 -22.07
CA VAL A 244 5.68 -9.17 -20.87
C VAL A 244 4.96 -10.52 -20.80
N GLY A 245 4.38 -10.95 -21.92
CA GLY A 245 3.81 -12.29 -22.05
C GLY A 245 2.60 -12.54 -21.15
N GLY A 246 2.54 -13.73 -20.55
CA GLY A 246 1.41 -14.26 -19.76
C GLY A 246 0.94 -15.62 -20.26
N ALA A 247 -0.17 -16.12 -19.71
CA ALA A 247 -0.76 -17.40 -20.13
C ALA A 247 -1.36 -17.31 -21.54
N GLN A 248 -0.89 -18.15 -22.47
CA GLN A 248 -1.41 -18.23 -23.85
C GLN A 248 -1.65 -19.69 -24.27
N GLY A 249 -2.92 -20.08 -24.38
CA GLY A 249 -3.26 -21.49 -24.65
C GLY A 249 -2.84 -22.39 -23.47
N THR A 250 -2.06 -23.43 -23.74
CA THR A 250 -1.63 -24.40 -22.71
C THR A 250 -0.28 -24.06 -22.05
N ARG A 251 0.35 -22.93 -22.38
CA ARG A 251 1.66 -22.54 -21.84
C ARG A 251 1.71 -21.05 -21.58
N ALA A 252 2.35 -20.65 -20.48
CA ALA A 252 2.71 -19.26 -20.26
C ALA A 252 4.07 -18.93 -20.91
N ARG A 253 4.24 -17.68 -21.34
CA ARG A 253 5.45 -17.17 -22.03
C ARG A 253 5.80 -15.77 -21.54
N GLY A 254 7.00 -15.29 -21.89
CA GLY A 254 7.53 -13.99 -21.46
C GLY A 254 7.69 -13.89 -19.95
N ILE A 255 8.06 -12.74 -19.42
CA ILE A 255 8.38 -12.53 -18.00
C ILE A 255 7.23 -12.95 -17.07
N HIS A 256 5.96 -12.81 -17.47
CA HIS A 256 4.81 -13.22 -16.66
C HIS A 256 4.52 -14.73 -16.65
N TRP A 257 5.35 -15.59 -17.27
CA TRP A 257 5.23 -17.03 -17.07
C TRP A 257 5.36 -17.43 -15.59
N HIS A 258 6.12 -16.63 -14.84
CA HIS A 258 6.33 -16.70 -13.41
C HIS A 258 5.07 -16.63 -12.55
N VAL A 259 3.99 -16.00 -13.05
CA VAL A 259 2.73 -15.82 -12.31
C VAL A 259 1.62 -16.73 -12.83
N ASP A 260 1.95 -17.68 -13.70
CA ASP A 260 0.99 -18.69 -14.13
C ASP A 260 0.51 -19.53 -12.92
N PRO A 261 -0.80 -19.78 -12.76
CA PRO A 261 -1.32 -20.52 -11.61
C PRO A 261 -0.77 -21.95 -11.45
N GLY A 262 -0.27 -22.58 -12.52
CA GLY A 262 0.36 -23.89 -12.50
C GLY A 262 1.86 -23.86 -12.18
N VAL A 263 2.45 -22.67 -12.02
CA VAL A 263 3.87 -22.47 -11.68
C VAL A 263 3.97 -21.99 -10.24
N HIS A 264 4.75 -22.72 -9.44
CA HIS A 264 5.06 -22.33 -8.06
C HIS A 264 6.56 -22.14 -7.90
N ILE A 265 6.95 -20.93 -7.52
CA ILE A 265 8.36 -20.58 -7.32
C ILE A 265 8.50 -20.08 -5.90
N ARG A 266 9.42 -20.70 -5.17
CA ARG A 266 9.85 -20.21 -3.86
C ARG A 266 11.35 -20.02 -3.87
N TYR A 267 11.81 -19.01 -3.15
CA TYR A 267 13.23 -18.69 -3.08
C TYR A 267 13.65 -18.36 -1.66
N LEU A 268 14.92 -18.62 -1.36
CA LEU A 268 15.57 -18.27 -0.11
C LEU A 268 16.31 -16.94 -0.29
N SER A 269 15.86 -15.91 0.42
CA SER A 269 16.51 -14.59 0.36
C SER A 269 16.77 -13.95 1.71
N ASP A 270 17.61 -12.94 1.69
CA ASP A 270 17.81 -12.02 2.81
C ASP A 270 16.55 -11.17 3.07
N ALA A 271 16.59 -10.35 4.13
CA ALA A 271 15.44 -9.55 4.55
C ALA A 271 15.01 -8.48 3.52
N LYS A 272 15.96 -7.96 2.71
CA LYS A 272 15.68 -7.00 1.64
C LYS A 272 15.21 -7.67 0.34
N ARG A 273 15.31 -9.00 0.27
CA ARG A 273 15.02 -9.81 -0.93
C ARG A 273 15.94 -9.48 -2.10
N GLU A 274 17.15 -9.00 -1.84
CA GLU A 274 18.13 -8.64 -2.89
C GLU A 274 19.07 -9.80 -3.19
N LYS A 275 19.45 -10.55 -2.16
CA LYS A 275 20.34 -11.69 -2.28
C LYS A 275 19.52 -12.98 -2.29
N ILE A 276 19.53 -13.69 -3.41
CA ILE A 276 18.82 -14.95 -3.59
C ILE A 276 19.85 -16.07 -3.66
N GLY A 277 19.73 -17.06 -2.77
CA GLY A 277 20.70 -18.17 -2.70
C GLY A 277 20.19 -19.48 -3.30
N THR A 278 18.90 -19.75 -3.17
CA THR A 278 18.29 -20.98 -3.72
C THR A 278 16.91 -20.66 -4.23
N VAL A 279 16.59 -21.15 -5.42
CA VAL A 279 15.30 -21.05 -6.09
C VAL A 279 14.76 -22.46 -6.30
N GLU A 280 13.56 -22.72 -5.80
CA GLU A 280 12.81 -23.94 -6.10
C GLU A 280 11.64 -23.63 -7.02
N LEU A 281 11.61 -24.33 -8.15
CA LEU A 281 10.55 -24.27 -9.14
C LEU A 281 9.76 -25.57 -9.09
N THR A 282 8.45 -25.48 -8.95
CA THR A 282 7.51 -26.59 -9.21
C THR A 282 6.74 -26.25 -10.48
N ALA A 283 6.96 -27.04 -11.53
CA ALA A 283 6.30 -26.85 -12.82
C ALA A 283 4.87 -27.45 -12.82
N PRO A 284 4.04 -27.17 -13.86
CA PRO A 284 2.67 -27.68 -13.93
C PRO A 284 2.53 -29.21 -13.94
N ASP A 285 3.60 -29.93 -14.30
CA ASP A 285 3.70 -31.39 -14.23
C ASP A 285 3.97 -31.92 -12.81
N GLY A 286 4.11 -31.02 -11.82
CA GLY A 286 4.44 -31.34 -10.43
C GLY A 286 5.92 -31.59 -10.18
N VAL A 287 6.78 -31.55 -11.21
CA VAL A 287 8.21 -31.78 -11.06
C VAL A 287 8.84 -30.59 -10.37
N ARG A 288 9.46 -30.84 -9.22
CA ARG A 288 10.24 -29.85 -8.47
C ARG A 288 11.70 -29.86 -8.90
N ARG A 289 12.27 -28.69 -9.16
CA ARG A 289 13.69 -28.47 -9.42
C ARG A 289 14.23 -27.42 -8.45
N SER A 290 15.45 -27.62 -7.99
CA SER A 290 16.14 -26.69 -7.08
C SER A 290 17.41 -26.18 -7.74
N TYR A 291 17.54 -24.87 -7.82
CA TYR A 291 18.66 -24.15 -8.38
C TYR A 291 19.36 -23.39 -7.24
N ALA A 292 20.64 -23.65 -7.03
CA ALA A 292 21.40 -23.01 -5.97
C ALA A 292 22.72 -22.45 -6.52
N VAL A 293 23.15 -21.32 -5.97
CA VAL A 293 24.49 -20.78 -6.27
C VAL A 293 25.51 -21.52 -5.42
N LYS A 294 26.56 -22.05 -6.06
CA LYS A 294 27.55 -22.90 -5.38
C LYS A 294 28.36 -22.09 -4.36
N GLY A 295 28.33 -22.52 -3.10
CA GLY A 295 29.09 -21.88 -2.01
C GLY A 295 28.43 -20.61 -1.46
N GLU A 296 27.26 -20.24 -1.97
CA GLU A 296 26.53 -19.09 -1.48
C GLU A 296 25.64 -19.48 -0.29
N SER A 297 25.81 -18.76 0.82
CA SER A 297 24.88 -18.81 1.94
C SER A 297 24.15 -17.48 2.09
N VAL A 298 22.92 -17.58 2.57
CA VAL A 298 22.08 -16.44 2.93
C VAL A 298 21.78 -16.54 4.44
N PRO A 299 22.70 -16.09 5.31
CA PRO A 299 22.51 -16.16 6.75
C PRO A 299 21.25 -15.41 7.19
N GLY A 300 20.41 -16.06 8.00
CA GLY A 300 19.12 -15.49 8.41
C GLY A 300 18.09 -15.39 7.27
N GLY A 301 18.36 -16.04 6.12
CA GLY A 301 17.48 -16.07 4.98
C GLY A 301 16.13 -16.71 5.31
N ARG A 302 15.08 -16.23 4.64
CA ARG A 302 13.71 -16.75 4.78
C ARG A 302 13.23 -17.26 3.43
N TRP A 303 12.54 -18.38 3.47
CA TRP A 303 11.81 -18.89 2.32
C TRP A 303 10.59 -18.02 2.06
N ARG A 304 10.38 -17.69 0.79
CA ARG A 304 9.23 -16.92 0.34
C ARG A 304 8.70 -17.52 -0.96
N GLU A 305 7.38 -17.62 -1.04
CA GLU A 305 6.69 -17.85 -2.31
C GLU A 305 6.74 -16.53 -3.11
N MET A 306 7.20 -16.62 -4.35
CA MET A 306 7.30 -15.48 -5.25
C MET A 306 5.91 -14.95 -5.59
N ASP A 307 5.77 -13.63 -5.54
CA ASP A 307 4.57 -12.94 -5.97
C ASP A 307 4.89 -11.68 -6.79
N CYS A 308 3.86 -10.93 -7.18
CA CYS A 308 4.01 -9.75 -8.03
C CYS A 308 4.98 -8.71 -7.45
N VAL A 309 5.07 -8.55 -6.13
CA VAL A 309 5.88 -7.48 -5.52
C VAL A 309 7.35 -7.85 -5.41
N ASP A 310 7.73 -9.08 -5.73
CA ASP A 310 9.14 -9.45 -5.79
C ASP A 310 9.82 -8.89 -7.06
N CYS A 311 9.05 -8.60 -8.11
CA CYS A 311 9.49 -7.86 -9.30
C CYS A 311 8.94 -6.42 -9.34
N HIS A 312 7.66 -6.23 -9.03
CA HIS A 312 7.00 -4.93 -8.92
C HIS A 312 7.08 -4.40 -7.48
N ASN A 313 8.29 -4.23 -6.98
CA ASN A 313 8.56 -3.94 -5.56
C ASN A 313 8.06 -2.55 -5.08
N ARG A 314 7.86 -1.60 -6.00
CA ARG A 314 7.20 -0.30 -5.75
C ARG A 314 6.29 0.07 -6.93
N PRO A 315 5.08 -0.51 -7.03
CA PRO A 315 4.22 -0.33 -8.20
C PRO A 315 3.49 1.02 -8.24
N THR A 316 3.32 1.66 -7.08
CA THR A 316 2.61 2.94 -6.92
C THR A 316 3.49 4.04 -6.37
N HIS A 317 4.57 3.69 -5.66
CA HIS A 317 5.41 4.64 -4.95
C HIS A 317 6.79 4.71 -5.59
N VAL A 318 6.81 5.15 -6.85
CA VAL A 318 8.00 5.16 -7.70
C VAL A 318 8.83 6.41 -7.42
N PHE A 319 10.11 6.22 -7.11
CA PHE A 319 11.11 7.28 -6.99
C PHE A 319 12.09 7.12 -8.14
N HIS A 320 12.22 8.16 -8.96
CA HIS A 320 13.02 8.13 -10.18
C HIS A 320 14.45 8.62 -9.92
N GLY A 321 15.37 8.22 -10.80
CA GLY A 321 16.73 8.75 -10.79
C GLY A 321 16.77 10.22 -11.23
N PRO A 322 17.83 10.97 -10.88
CA PRO A 322 17.97 12.34 -11.34
C PRO A 322 18.11 12.43 -12.86
N GLU A 323 18.72 11.44 -13.51
CA GLU A 323 18.83 11.35 -14.97
C GLU A 323 17.44 11.22 -15.61
N ASP A 324 16.64 10.26 -15.17
CA ASP A 324 15.28 10.01 -15.69
C ASP A 324 14.39 11.25 -15.58
N GLU A 325 14.43 11.95 -14.44
CA GLU A 325 13.61 13.13 -14.19
C GLU A 325 14.06 14.32 -15.05
N VAL A 326 15.37 14.52 -15.23
CA VAL A 326 15.91 15.57 -16.10
C VAL A 326 15.59 15.28 -17.56
N ASP A 327 15.79 14.05 -18.02
CA ASP A 327 15.50 13.65 -19.41
C ASP A 327 14.00 13.81 -19.72
N ALA A 328 13.14 13.38 -18.81
CA ALA A 328 11.70 13.58 -18.93
C ALA A 328 11.31 15.07 -18.92
N ALA A 329 11.99 15.90 -18.11
CA ALA A 329 11.75 17.34 -18.04
C ALA A 329 12.19 18.09 -19.30
N ILE A 330 13.30 17.67 -19.94
CA ILE A 330 13.73 18.19 -21.24
C ILE A 330 12.71 17.78 -22.33
N GLU A 331 12.32 16.50 -22.38
CA GLU A 331 11.39 15.99 -23.40
C GLU A 331 10.03 16.70 -23.38
N ARG A 332 9.49 17.00 -22.19
CA ARG A 332 8.22 17.74 -22.03
C ARG A 332 8.36 19.26 -22.12
N GLY A 333 9.56 19.79 -22.38
CA GLY A 333 9.84 21.23 -22.48
C GLY A 333 9.78 22.01 -21.15
N GLY A 334 9.87 21.30 -20.01
CA GLY A 334 10.03 21.91 -18.69
C GLY A 334 11.41 22.55 -18.53
N ILE A 335 12.43 21.89 -19.08
CA ILE A 335 13.80 22.41 -19.24
C ILE A 335 14.03 22.65 -20.74
N ASP A 336 14.51 23.85 -21.10
CA ASP A 336 14.78 24.20 -22.49
C ASP A 336 16.03 23.47 -22.99
N ARG A 337 15.85 22.56 -23.96
CA ARG A 337 16.95 21.81 -24.59
C ARG A 337 17.95 22.70 -25.32
N ALA A 338 17.55 23.92 -25.73
CA ALA A 338 18.45 24.86 -26.40
C ALA A 338 19.54 25.43 -25.48
N LEU A 339 19.42 25.22 -24.16
CA LEU A 339 20.44 25.59 -23.19
C LEU A 339 21.64 24.62 -23.26
N PRO A 340 22.85 25.10 -23.62
CA PRO A 340 23.99 24.21 -23.81
C PRO A 340 24.39 23.46 -22.55
N PHE A 341 24.54 22.13 -22.65
CA PHE A 341 24.92 21.26 -21.52
C PHE A 341 23.92 21.23 -20.35
N VAL A 342 22.68 21.67 -20.57
CA VAL A 342 21.69 21.78 -19.48
C VAL A 342 21.43 20.46 -18.80
N ARG A 343 21.41 19.33 -19.54
CA ARG A 343 21.22 18.01 -18.94
C ARG A 343 22.34 17.69 -17.93
N ARG A 344 23.60 17.83 -18.35
CA ARG A 344 24.78 17.56 -17.54
C ARG A 344 24.79 18.40 -16.27
N GLU A 345 24.62 19.72 -16.39
CA GLU A 345 24.65 20.60 -15.22
C GLU A 345 23.41 20.43 -14.34
N ALA A 346 22.23 20.12 -14.89
CA ALA A 346 21.04 19.78 -14.12
C ALA A 346 21.25 18.55 -13.23
N VAL A 347 21.72 17.44 -13.81
CA VAL A 347 21.98 16.19 -13.07
C VAL A 347 23.06 16.42 -12.01
N LYS A 348 24.14 17.14 -12.36
CA LYS A 348 25.21 17.51 -11.43
C LYS A 348 24.69 18.33 -10.25
N ALA A 349 23.83 19.31 -10.50
CA ALA A 349 23.24 20.15 -9.47
C ALA A 349 22.29 19.35 -8.56
N LEU A 350 21.47 18.46 -9.12
CA LEU A 350 20.54 17.60 -8.36
C LEU A 350 21.25 16.60 -7.44
N ARG A 351 22.47 16.19 -7.79
CA ARG A 351 23.30 15.28 -6.96
C ARG A 351 23.94 15.98 -5.76
N VAL A 352 23.87 17.31 -5.66
CA VAL A 352 24.31 18.04 -4.46
C VAL A 352 23.36 17.76 -3.30
N SER A 353 23.92 17.63 -2.09
CA SER A 353 23.13 17.41 -0.87
C SER A 353 22.57 18.74 -0.35
N TYR A 354 21.24 18.82 -0.23
CA TYR A 354 20.53 19.97 0.32
C TYR A 354 19.77 19.60 1.59
N SER A 355 19.67 20.54 2.54
CA SER A 355 19.00 20.34 3.82
C SER A 355 17.48 20.49 3.76
N SER A 356 16.96 21.23 2.78
CA SER A 356 15.53 21.52 2.61
C SER A 356 15.20 21.84 1.14
N ALA A 357 13.90 21.85 0.82
CA ALA A 357 13.39 22.28 -0.48
C ALA A 357 13.82 23.71 -0.83
N ASP A 358 13.78 24.64 0.14
CA ASP A 358 14.24 26.02 -0.06
C ASP A 358 15.73 26.09 -0.38
N ALA A 359 16.56 25.33 0.35
CA ALA A 359 18.00 25.24 0.10
C ALA A 359 18.31 24.65 -1.28
N ALA A 360 17.56 23.61 -1.69
CA ALA A 360 17.67 23.02 -3.01
C ALA A 360 17.30 24.04 -4.10
N ARG A 361 16.14 24.70 -4.01
CA ARG A 361 15.72 25.73 -4.98
C ARG A 361 16.74 26.85 -5.12
N ALA A 362 17.26 27.36 -4.01
CA ALA A 362 18.29 28.40 -4.02
C ALA A 362 19.60 27.92 -4.66
N GLY A 363 20.07 26.72 -4.26
CA GLY A 363 21.32 26.15 -4.77
C GLY A 363 21.27 25.76 -6.24
N LEU A 364 20.14 25.21 -6.72
CA LEU A 364 19.93 24.85 -8.12
C LEU A 364 19.90 26.10 -9.01
N ARG A 365 19.19 27.16 -8.57
CA ARG A 365 19.19 28.45 -9.27
C ARG A 365 20.59 29.04 -9.35
N ALA A 366 21.32 29.07 -8.23
CA ALA A 366 22.68 29.59 -8.17
C ALA A 366 23.61 28.80 -9.10
N HIS A 367 23.56 27.47 -9.06
CA HIS A 367 24.39 26.61 -9.92
C HIS A 367 24.21 26.90 -11.41
N LEU A 368 22.96 26.94 -11.90
CA LEU A 368 22.70 27.23 -13.30
C LEU A 368 23.13 28.65 -13.66
N SER A 369 22.81 29.64 -12.81
CA SER A 369 23.15 31.04 -13.06
C SER A 369 24.68 31.24 -13.14
N ASP A 370 25.42 30.65 -12.21
CA ASP A 370 26.88 30.73 -12.15
C ASP A 370 27.56 30.03 -13.33
N PHE A 371 27.00 28.88 -13.77
CA PHE A 371 27.52 28.17 -14.93
C PHE A 371 27.33 28.99 -16.22
N TYR A 372 26.11 29.47 -16.49
CA TYR A 372 25.83 30.20 -17.73
C TYR A 372 26.40 31.61 -17.75
N ALA A 373 26.59 32.25 -16.59
CA ALA A 373 27.33 33.52 -16.51
C ALA A 373 28.81 33.36 -16.92
N LYS A 374 29.39 32.16 -16.75
CA LYS A 374 30.77 31.85 -17.16
C LYS A 374 30.85 31.31 -18.60
N GLU A 375 29.85 30.56 -19.03
CA GLU A 375 29.81 29.93 -20.36
C GLU A 375 29.63 30.96 -21.49
N ASP A 376 28.65 31.85 -21.37
CA ASP A 376 28.40 32.92 -22.34
C ASP A 376 27.83 34.17 -21.65
N PRO A 377 28.71 35.08 -21.18
CA PRO A 377 28.30 36.30 -20.51
C PRO A 377 27.43 37.21 -21.39
N ALA A 378 27.62 37.18 -22.72
CA ALA A 378 26.91 38.05 -23.65
C ALA A 378 25.43 37.65 -23.79
N ARG A 379 25.13 36.35 -23.71
CA ARG A 379 23.76 35.81 -23.80
C ARG A 379 23.10 35.55 -22.44
N ALA A 380 23.79 35.82 -21.33
CA ALA A 380 23.25 35.59 -19.99
C ALA A 380 21.92 36.33 -19.74
N GLY A 381 21.79 37.57 -20.24
CA GLY A 381 20.56 38.35 -20.13
C GLY A 381 19.38 37.76 -20.92
N GLU A 382 19.65 37.23 -22.12
CA GLU A 382 18.66 36.61 -23.01
C GLU A 382 18.14 35.29 -22.45
N ARG A 383 19.04 34.49 -21.84
CA ARG A 383 18.71 33.16 -21.30
C ARG A 383 18.04 33.20 -19.92
N ARG A 384 18.00 34.35 -19.24
CA ARG A 384 17.51 34.48 -17.87
C ARG A 384 16.15 33.84 -17.63
N GLY A 385 15.21 34.01 -18.55
CA GLY A 385 13.87 33.39 -18.44
C GLY A 385 13.90 31.86 -18.51
N ALA A 386 14.69 31.30 -19.44
CA ALA A 386 14.85 29.86 -19.59
C ALA A 386 15.59 29.24 -18.39
N LEU A 387 16.59 29.93 -17.85
CA LEU A 387 17.33 29.50 -16.67
C LEU A 387 16.45 29.48 -15.41
N GLU A 388 15.62 30.50 -15.22
CA GLU A 388 14.69 30.54 -14.09
C GLU A 388 13.65 29.42 -14.16
N LYS A 389 13.09 29.18 -15.36
CA LYS A 389 12.17 28.06 -15.60
C LYS A 389 12.84 26.71 -15.32
N ALA A 390 14.06 26.50 -15.83
CA ALA A 390 14.82 25.29 -15.59
C ALA A 390 15.11 25.09 -14.10
N ALA A 391 15.57 26.13 -13.38
CA ALA A 391 15.82 26.07 -11.94
C ALA A 391 14.56 25.72 -11.14
N GLN A 392 13.40 26.29 -11.51
CA GLN A 392 12.12 25.97 -10.87
C GLN A 392 11.71 24.50 -11.10
N GLU A 393 11.88 23.99 -12.32
CA GLU A 393 11.60 22.59 -12.65
C GLU A 393 12.55 21.65 -11.87
N LEU A 394 13.85 21.97 -11.77
CA LEU A 394 14.80 21.19 -10.97
C LEU A 394 14.44 21.19 -9.48
N GLY A 395 14.01 22.32 -8.93
CA GLY A 395 13.51 22.38 -7.55
C GLY A 395 12.30 21.48 -7.34
N THR A 396 11.39 21.48 -8.31
CA THR A 396 10.21 20.60 -8.31
C THR A 396 10.59 19.12 -8.41
N ILE A 397 11.58 18.77 -9.24
CA ILE A 397 12.11 17.40 -9.36
C ILE A 397 12.71 16.94 -8.02
N TRP A 398 13.50 17.81 -7.37
CA TRP A 398 14.12 17.52 -6.08
C TRP A 398 13.07 17.27 -4.99
N GLU A 399 12.08 18.15 -4.87
CA GLU A 399 11.00 18.07 -3.88
C GLU A 399 10.12 16.82 -4.01
N ARG A 400 10.10 16.21 -5.19
CA ARG A 400 9.31 15.00 -5.47
C ARG A 400 10.07 13.70 -5.32
N ASN A 401 11.39 13.75 -5.07
CA ASN A 401 12.23 12.56 -4.96
C ASN A 401 13.12 12.54 -3.71
N VAL A 402 13.33 13.69 -3.06
CA VAL A 402 14.25 13.83 -1.93
C VAL A 402 13.55 14.41 -0.70
N TRP A 403 13.63 13.68 0.41
CA TRP A 403 13.12 14.11 1.72
C TRP A 403 14.19 13.91 2.80
N PRO A 404 14.99 14.94 3.10
CA PRO A 404 16.04 14.86 4.12
C PRO A 404 15.51 14.44 5.50
N GLY A 405 14.31 14.91 5.87
CA GLY A 405 13.67 14.56 7.15
C GLY A 405 13.36 13.06 7.29
N MET A 406 13.14 12.37 6.17
CA MET A 406 12.92 10.91 6.12
C MET A 406 14.16 10.14 5.67
N LYS A 407 15.30 10.82 5.48
CA LYS A 407 16.53 10.24 4.91
C LYS A 407 16.29 9.54 3.57
N ILE A 408 15.42 10.12 2.74
CA ILE A 408 15.16 9.68 1.38
C ILE A 408 15.92 10.60 0.43
N GLY A 409 16.79 10.03 -0.39
CA GLY A 409 17.46 10.69 -1.51
C GLY A 409 17.54 9.77 -2.74
N TRP A 410 18.30 10.19 -3.74
CA TRP A 410 18.49 9.43 -4.98
C TRP A 410 18.97 7.99 -4.71
N GLY A 411 18.28 7.01 -5.30
CA GLY A 411 18.62 5.60 -5.14
C GLY A 411 18.29 4.97 -3.77
N THR A 412 17.60 5.68 -2.87
CA THR A 412 17.21 5.13 -1.55
C THR A 412 16.33 3.89 -1.68
N TYR A 413 15.45 3.88 -2.68
CA TYR A 413 14.54 2.78 -2.96
C TYR A 413 14.81 2.24 -4.37
N PRO A 414 15.54 1.12 -4.50
CA PRO A 414 15.80 0.53 -5.81
C PRO A 414 14.52 -0.02 -6.42
N THR A 415 14.42 0.04 -7.75
CA THR A 415 13.37 -0.63 -8.53
C THR A 415 13.87 -1.96 -9.05
N PHE A 416 13.01 -2.99 -9.05
CA PHE A 416 13.34 -4.31 -9.61
C PHE A 416 12.70 -4.57 -10.99
N LEU A 417 12.08 -3.55 -11.60
CA LEU A 417 11.46 -3.62 -12.92
C LEU A 417 12.46 -3.75 -14.08
N GLY A 418 13.70 -3.37 -13.88
CA GLY A 418 14.78 -3.41 -14.86
C GLY A 418 16.12 -3.70 -14.17
N HIS A 419 17.21 -3.58 -14.92
CA HIS A 419 18.54 -3.97 -14.45
C HIS A 419 19.60 -2.84 -14.49
N GLU A 420 19.19 -1.59 -14.72
CA GLU A 420 20.12 -0.46 -14.78
C GLU A 420 20.47 0.09 -13.39
N ALA A 421 19.46 0.36 -12.56
CA ALA A 421 19.66 0.96 -11.23
C ALA A 421 19.83 -0.08 -10.11
N ALA A 422 19.39 -1.31 -10.33
CA ALA A 422 19.50 -2.43 -9.40
C ALA A 422 19.50 -3.76 -10.18
N PRO A 423 19.91 -4.89 -9.61
CA PRO A 423 19.99 -6.16 -10.35
C PRO A 423 18.66 -6.68 -10.92
N GLY A 424 17.52 -6.28 -10.35
CA GLY A 424 16.19 -6.63 -10.87
C GLY A 424 15.98 -8.14 -11.01
N CYS A 425 15.77 -8.61 -12.24
CA CYS A 425 15.58 -10.03 -12.57
C CYS A 425 16.88 -10.85 -12.46
N PHE A 426 18.05 -10.22 -12.62
CA PHE A 426 19.36 -10.88 -12.48
C PHE A 426 19.64 -11.41 -11.07
N ARG A 427 18.80 -11.08 -10.08
CA ARG A 427 18.86 -11.75 -8.76
C ARG A 427 18.60 -13.26 -8.84
N CYS A 428 17.89 -13.73 -9.87
CA CYS A 428 17.71 -15.16 -10.15
C CYS A 428 18.30 -15.56 -11.51
N HIS A 429 18.30 -14.64 -12.49
CA HIS A 429 18.71 -14.87 -13.88
C HIS A 429 20.18 -14.51 -14.10
N ASP A 430 21.08 -14.94 -13.22
CA ASP A 430 22.52 -14.63 -13.28
C ASP A 430 23.34 -15.65 -14.09
N GLY A 431 22.77 -16.82 -14.40
CA GLY A 431 23.50 -17.94 -14.99
C GLY A 431 24.22 -18.83 -13.97
N ASP A 432 24.32 -18.39 -12.71
CA ASP A 432 25.04 -19.08 -11.63
C ASP A 432 24.12 -19.99 -10.81
N HIS A 433 22.81 -19.71 -10.78
CA HIS A 433 21.80 -20.56 -10.18
C HIS A 433 21.68 -21.89 -10.94
N ALA A 434 22.28 -22.95 -10.40
CA ALA A 434 22.39 -24.25 -11.06
C ALA A 434 21.74 -25.39 -10.26
N THR A 435 21.18 -26.36 -10.98
CA THR A 435 20.77 -27.66 -10.47
C THR A 435 21.98 -28.60 -10.32
N GLN A 436 21.80 -29.73 -9.60
CA GLN A 436 22.84 -30.76 -9.48
C GLN A 436 23.17 -31.42 -10.83
N ASP A 437 22.21 -31.50 -11.75
CA ASP A 437 22.39 -32.01 -13.12
C ASP A 437 22.95 -30.96 -14.10
N GLY A 438 23.30 -29.76 -13.62
CA GLY A 438 24.00 -28.73 -14.39
C GLY A 438 23.10 -27.80 -15.21
N ARG A 439 21.77 -27.92 -15.11
CA ARG A 439 20.85 -26.92 -15.70
C ARG A 439 20.92 -25.62 -14.90
N THR A 440 21.04 -24.50 -15.60
CA THR A 440 21.11 -23.17 -14.99
C THR A 440 19.85 -22.35 -15.26
N ILE A 441 19.59 -21.36 -14.41
CA ILE A 441 18.67 -20.27 -14.74
C ILE A 441 19.42 -19.31 -15.66
N SER A 442 19.02 -19.28 -16.94
CA SER A 442 19.70 -18.47 -17.94
C SER A 442 19.60 -16.97 -17.65
N GLY A 443 20.71 -16.26 -17.85
CA GLY A 443 20.82 -14.80 -17.85
C GLY A 443 20.80 -14.17 -19.24
N ASP A 444 20.29 -14.88 -20.24
CA ASP A 444 20.13 -14.37 -21.60
C ASP A 444 19.11 -13.21 -21.64
N CYS A 445 19.54 -12.07 -22.19
CA CYS A 445 18.72 -10.86 -22.32
C CYS A 445 17.47 -11.10 -23.18
N ASP A 446 17.55 -11.96 -24.19
CA ASP A 446 16.46 -12.22 -25.15
C ASP A 446 15.26 -12.93 -24.49
N LEU A 447 15.43 -13.47 -23.27
CA LEU A 447 14.32 -13.99 -22.47
C LEU A 447 13.36 -12.88 -22.01
N CYS A 448 13.89 -11.67 -21.80
CA CYS A 448 13.20 -10.55 -21.19
C CYS A 448 12.79 -9.52 -22.25
N HIS A 449 13.70 -9.20 -23.17
CA HIS A 449 13.43 -8.22 -24.21
C HIS A 449 14.28 -8.44 -25.46
N GLN A 450 13.75 -8.00 -26.59
CA GLN A 450 14.48 -7.92 -27.85
C GLN A 450 14.85 -6.46 -28.13
N LEU A 451 16.15 -6.18 -28.19
CA LEU A 451 16.66 -4.85 -28.52
C LEU A 451 16.51 -4.59 -30.02
N LEU A 452 15.94 -3.43 -30.37
CA LEU A 452 15.70 -3.01 -31.76
C LEU A 452 16.58 -1.82 -32.16
N ALA A 453 16.93 -0.97 -31.21
CA ALA A 453 17.87 0.14 -31.36
C ALA A 453 18.41 0.52 -29.98
N GLN A 454 19.65 0.98 -29.90
CA GLN A 454 20.26 1.43 -28.66
C GLN A 454 21.00 2.74 -28.88
N ASP A 455 20.62 3.74 -28.10
CA ASP A 455 21.27 5.04 -28.04
C ASP A 455 21.44 5.70 -29.42
N GLU A 456 20.41 5.58 -30.27
CA GLU A 456 20.42 6.12 -31.64
C GLU A 456 19.62 7.43 -31.73
N LYS A 457 20.15 8.42 -32.46
CA LYS A 457 19.47 9.73 -32.66
C LYS A 457 18.20 9.62 -33.51
N ALA A 458 18.22 8.80 -34.55
CA ALA A 458 17.10 8.61 -35.47
C ALA A 458 16.96 7.12 -35.85
N PRO A 459 16.51 6.26 -34.92
CA PRO A 459 16.40 4.82 -35.16
C PRO A 459 15.57 4.51 -36.41
N PRO A 460 16.08 3.72 -37.38
CA PRO A 460 15.33 3.36 -38.58
C PRO A 460 13.98 2.69 -38.28
N ILE A 461 13.91 1.92 -37.18
CA ILE A 461 12.71 1.21 -36.75
C ILE A 461 11.51 2.15 -36.47
N LEU A 462 11.75 3.40 -36.06
CA LEU A 462 10.66 4.36 -35.83
C LEU A 462 9.91 4.71 -37.12
N LYS A 463 10.62 4.77 -38.26
CA LYS A 463 9.99 5.00 -39.56
C LYS A 463 9.11 3.84 -40.01
N GLN A 464 9.35 2.64 -39.48
CA GLN A 464 8.55 1.45 -39.79
C GLN A 464 7.31 1.35 -38.89
N LEU A 465 7.42 1.81 -37.64
CA LEU A 465 6.36 1.72 -36.63
C LEU A 465 5.29 2.82 -36.77
N ALA A 466 5.67 3.98 -37.30
CA ALA A 466 4.78 5.11 -37.58
C ALA A 466 5.09 5.65 -39.01
N PRO A 467 4.67 4.91 -40.06
CA PRO A 467 4.99 5.24 -41.45
C PRO A 467 4.40 6.56 -41.93
#